data_AF-A0A2E4RL89-F1
#
_entry.id   AF-A0A2E4RL89-F1
#
_cell.length_a   1.000
_cell.length_b   1.000
_cell.length_c   1.000
_cell.angle_alpha   90.00
_cell.angle_beta   90.00
_cell.angle_gamma   90.00
#
_symmetry.space_group_name_H-M   'P 1'
#
loop_
_entity.id
_entity.type
_entity.pdbx_description
1 polymer ?
#
loop_
_entity_poly.entity_id
_entity_poly.type
_entity_poly.pdbx_seq_one_letter_code
_entity_poly.pdbx_strand_id
1 'polypeptide(L)'
;MLTAVVTYGSNGPEVLLSASEGEEGLSEYTYADCSIIPEGKDPSEKIESLGKCDPGPSPIMPEAKELYWGAGAFILFALLMRFFLYPRLRRSMDARYDSIRGAHAEADQARSEAEAEVAVYEAALSEVKAEAASRIDAARATLEQERSAQLAEANARISSARDAAAAEAAAAHEAIRGDIGSAAATVAARTVELATGRAPDAGAVSAAVEGSMTSGATR
;
A
#
# COMPACT_ATOMS: atom_id res chain seq x y z
N MET A 1 -84.37 -53.64 21.50
CA MET A 1 -83.84 -52.93 20.31
C MET A 1 -83.13 -53.99 19.47
N LEU A 2 -83.47 -54.14 18.19
CA LEU A 2 -82.79 -55.13 17.34
C LEU A 2 -81.37 -54.65 17.04
N THR A 3 -80.36 -55.43 17.41
CA THR A 3 -78.96 -55.16 17.08
C THR A 3 -78.56 -56.06 15.94
N ALA A 4 -78.31 -55.46 14.76
CA ALA A 4 -77.78 -56.18 13.61
C ALA A 4 -76.25 -56.19 13.69
N VAL A 5 -75.63 -57.37 13.77
CA VAL A 5 -74.17 -57.52 13.63
C VAL A 5 -73.91 -58.01 12.21
N VAL A 6 -73.24 -57.18 11.41
CA VAL A 6 -72.84 -57.51 10.05
C VAL A 6 -71.44 -58.10 10.10
N THR A 7 -71.30 -59.35 9.68
CA THR A 7 -69.98 -60.01 9.57
C THR A 7 -69.63 -60.26 8.11
N TYR A 8 -68.37 -60.02 7.74
CA TYR A 8 -67.85 -60.28 6.40
C TYR A 8 -67.01 -61.55 6.40
N GLY A 9 -67.49 -62.60 5.72
CA GLY A 9 -66.76 -63.84 5.49
C GLY A 9 -66.21 -63.94 4.07
N SER A 10 -65.40 -64.97 3.81
CA SER A 10 -64.75 -65.23 2.50
C SER A 10 -65.73 -65.42 1.32
N ASN A 11 -67.03 -65.55 1.56
CA ASN A 11 -68.08 -65.73 0.54
C ASN A 11 -69.12 -64.58 0.50
N GLY A 12 -68.86 -63.45 1.16
CA GLY A 12 -69.75 -62.27 1.20
C GLY A 12 -70.27 -61.91 2.61
N PRO A 13 -70.99 -60.78 2.77
CA PRO A 13 -71.54 -60.36 4.06
C PRO A 13 -72.78 -61.17 4.45
N GLU A 14 -72.76 -61.74 5.66
CA GLU A 14 -73.90 -62.42 6.27
C GLU A 14 -74.43 -61.56 7.44
N VAL A 15 -75.74 -61.30 7.44
CA VAL A 15 -76.41 -60.44 8.42
C VAL A 15 -77.32 -61.28 9.29
N LEU A 16 -76.91 -61.48 10.54
CA LEU A 16 -77.71 -62.16 11.56
C LEU A 16 -78.45 -61.11 12.40
N LEU A 17 -79.78 -61.19 12.38
CA LEU A 17 -80.69 -60.36 13.17
C LEU A 17 -81.13 -61.18 14.38
N SER A 18 -80.71 -60.79 15.59
CA SER A 18 -81.29 -61.35 16.82
C SER A 18 -82.29 -60.36 17.43
N ALA A 19 -83.46 -60.88 17.80
CA ALA A 19 -84.48 -60.17 18.55
C ALA A 19 -84.30 -60.47 20.04
N SER A 20 -84.12 -59.44 20.86
CA SER A 20 -83.98 -59.56 22.31
C SER A 20 -85.36 -59.57 22.99
N GLU A 21 -85.84 -60.74 23.39
CA GLU A 21 -86.88 -60.88 24.43
C GLU A 21 -86.26 -61.57 25.65
N GLY A 22 -86.30 -60.87 26.79
CA GLY A 22 -86.43 -61.48 28.12
C GLY A 22 -85.27 -62.25 28.75
N GLU A 23 -84.66 -61.61 29.75
CA GLU A 23 -84.13 -62.17 31.02
C GLU A 23 -82.73 -62.82 31.10
N GLU A 24 -81.95 -62.19 31.99
CA GLU A 24 -80.93 -62.72 32.92
C GLU A 24 -80.01 -63.86 32.45
N GLY A 25 -78.78 -63.46 32.12
CA GLY A 25 -77.64 -64.36 32.03
C GLY A 25 -76.34 -63.58 32.11
N LEU A 26 -75.90 -63.28 33.34
CA LEU A 26 -74.55 -62.79 33.61
C LEU A 26 -73.55 -63.76 32.97
N SER A 27 -72.92 -63.38 31.86
CA SER A 27 -71.73 -64.07 31.40
C SER A 27 -70.64 -63.78 32.42
N GLU A 28 -70.36 -64.81 33.20
CA GLU A 28 -69.28 -64.88 34.16
C GLU A 28 -67.95 -64.79 33.41
N TYR A 29 -67.49 -63.57 33.18
CA TYR A 29 -66.15 -63.34 32.65
C TYR A 29 -65.14 -63.72 33.75
N THR A 30 -64.01 -64.29 33.37
CA THR A 30 -62.92 -64.64 34.31
C THR A 30 -61.65 -63.88 33.93
N TYR A 31 -60.67 -63.77 34.82
CA TYR A 31 -59.39 -63.15 34.45
C TYR A 31 -58.67 -63.87 33.30
N ALA A 32 -59.01 -65.13 33.00
CA ALA A 32 -58.58 -65.84 31.80
C ALA A 32 -59.07 -65.20 30.48
N ASP A 33 -60.14 -64.40 30.52
CA ASP A 33 -60.68 -63.68 29.36
C ASP A 33 -59.97 -62.33 29.11
N CYS A 34 -59.07 -61.90 30.01
CA CYS A 34 -58.22 -60.73 29.79
C CYS A 34 -57.05 -61.08 28.85
N SER A 35 -56.69 -60.18 27.92
CA SER A 35 -55.52 -60.36 27.04
C SER A 35 -54.18 -60.43 27.80
N ILE A 36 -54.14 -59.86 29.00
CA ILE A 36 -53.04 -59.93 29.96
C ILE A 36 -53.66 -60.14 31.34
N ILE A 37 -53.26 -61.21 32.04
CA ILE A 37 -53.70 -61.48 33.41
C ILE A 37 -52.90 -60.56 34.35
N PRO A 38 -53.55 -59.73 35.18
CA PRO A 38 -52.84 -58.87 36.13
C PRO A 38 -52.04 -59.68 37.14
N GLU A 39 -50.86 -59.17 37.49
CA GLU A 39 -49.90 -59.86 38.35
C GLU A 39 -50.49 -60.12 39.76
N GLY A 40 -50.55 -61.39 40.17
CA GLY A 40 -51.12 -61.80 41.47
C GLY A 40 -52.62 -62.15 41.48
N LYS A 41 -53.26 -62.26 40.30
CA LYS A 41 -54.66 -62.70 40.16
C LYS A 41 -54.77 -64.11 39.58
N ASP A 42 -55.64 -64.93 40.17
CA ASP A 42 -55.88 -66.30 39.74
C ASP A 42 -56.73 -66.32 38.44
N PRO A 43 -56.38 -67.12 37.42
CA PRO A 43 -57.09 -67.13 36.14
C PRO A 43 -58.57 -67.52 36.21
N SER A 44 -58.95 -68.25 37.27
CA SER A 44 -60.31 -68.74 37.51
C SER A 44 -61.16 -67.79 38.38
N GLU A 45 -60.61 -66.65 38.82
CA GLU A 45 -61.37 -65.65 39.58
C GLU A 45 -62.34 -64.90 38.65
N LYS A 46 -63.60 -64.81 39.06
CA LYS A 46 -64.70 -64.21 38.29
C LYS A 46 -64.61 -62.68 38.33
N ILE A 47 -64.81 -62.05 37.17
CA ILE A 47 -64.86 -60.59 37.00
C ILE A 47 -66.25 -60.16 36.52
N GLU A 48 -66.74 -59.07 37.13
CA GLU A 48 -68.08 -58.52 36.89
C GLU A 48 -68.19 -57.75 35.55
N SER A 49 -67.06 -57.27 35.03
CA SER A 49 -66.95 -56.71 33.68
C SER A 49 -65.51 -56.70 33.18
N LEU A 50 -65.32 -56.72 31.86
CA LEU A 50 -64.02 -56.63 31.18
C LEU A 50 -63.25 -55.30 31.44
N GLY A 51 -63.89 -54.30 32.05
CA GLY A 51 -63.23 -53.04 32.47
C GLY A 51 -62.33 -53.18 33.70
N LYS A 52 -62.33 -54.35 34.37
CA LYS A 52 -61.39 -54.70 35.47
C LYS A 52 -60.08 -55.31 34.96
N CYS A 53 -59.94 -55.57 33.65
CA CYS A 53 -58.65 -55.88 33.04
C CYS A 53 -57.84 -54.58 32.96
N ASP A 54 -56.63 -54.54 33.51
CA ASP A 54 -55.75 -53.37 33.37
C ASP A 54 -55.51 -53.12 31.87
N PRO A 55 -55.65 -51.87 31.38
CA PRO A 55 -55.24 -51.54 30.02
C PRO A 55 -53.74 -51.80 29.97
N GLY A 56 -53.33 -52.85 29.25
CA GLY A 56 -51.93 -53.24 29.14
C GLY A 56 -51.02 -52.06 28.75
N PRO A 57 -49.70 -52.17 28.96
CA PRO A 57 -48.78 -51.05 28.81
C PRO A 57 -49.00 -50.30 27.49
N SER A 58 -49.29 -49.00 27.56
CA SER A 58 -49.50 -48.17 26.38
C SER A 58 -48.22 -48.18 25.52
N PRO A 59 -48.25 -48.65 24.26
CA PRO A 59 -47.04 -48.81 23.44
C PRO A 59 -46.30 -47.51 23.13
N ILE A 60 -46.97 -46.37 23.35
CA ILE A 60 -46.49 -45.02 23.03
C ILE A 60 -46.13 -44.20 24.27
N MET A 61 -46.59 -44.60 25.46
CA MET A 61 -46.39 -43.86 26.71
C MET A 61 -45.59 -44.73 27.67
N PRO A 62 -44.34 -44.34 27.99
CA PRO A 62 -43.53 -45.08 28.94
C PRO A 62 -44.13 -44.98 30.33
N GLU A 63 -43.82 -45.96 31.18
CA GLU A 63 -44.23 -45.90 32.58
C GLU A 63 -43.60 -44.69 33.26
N ALA A 64 -44.36 -44.01 34.13
CA ALA A 64 -43.93 -42.77 34.77
C ALA A 64 -42.58 -42.90 35.50
N LYS A 65 -42.30 -44.08 36.09
CA LYS A 65 -41.04 -44.37 36.77
C LYS A 65 -39.82 -44.28 35.83
N GLU A 66 -39.95 -44.74 34.59
CA GLU A 66 -38.89 -44.71 33.59
C GLU A 66 -38.67 -43.29 33.08
N LEU A 67 -39.76 -42.54 32.92
CA LEU A 67 -39.70 -41.13 32.56
C LEU A 67 -38.97 -40.31 33.63
N TYR A 68 -39.26 -40.52 34.92
CA TYR A 68 -38.58 -39.81 36.02
C TYR A 68 -37.09 -40.14 36.09
N TRP A 69 -36.72 -41.41 35.95
CA TRP A 69 -35.31 -41.81 36.00
C TRP A 69 -34.54 -41.32 34.78
N GLY A 70 -35.11 -41.45 33.58
CA GLY A 70 -34.51 -40.96 32.32
C GLY A 70 -34.42 -39.44 32.28
N ALA A 71 -35.48 -38.73 32.65
CA ALA A 71 -35.48 -37.26 32.73
C ALA A 71 -34.51 -36.76 33.80
N GLY A 72 -34.43 -37.43 34.96
CA GLY A 72 -33.48 -37.08 36.02
C GLY A 72 -32.02 -37.20 35.55
N ALA A 73 -31.66 -38.32 34.92
CA ALA A 73 -30.33 -38.51 34.34
C ALA A 73 -30.03 -37.49 33.23
N PHE A 74 -31.00 -37.21 32.35
CA PHE A 74 -30.87 -36.22 31.30
C PHE A 74 -30.67 -34.80 31.86
N ILE A 75 -31.46 -34.39 32.86
CA ILE A 75 -31.34 -33.08 33.50
C ILE A 75 -29.99 -32.95 34.19
N LEU A 76 -29.55 -33.96 34.94
CA LEU A 76 -28.24 -33.95 35.59
C LEU A 76 -27.12 -33.78 34.55
N PHE A 77 -27.18 -34.54 33.46
CA PHE A 77 -26.23 -34.41 32.35
C PHE A 77 -26.30 -33.02 31.70
N ALA A 78 -27.50 -32.49 31.44
CA ALA A 78 -27.69 -31.17 30.84
C ALA A 78 -27.12 -30.06 31.73
N LEU A 79 -27.30 -30.15 33.05
CA LEU A 79 -26.70 -29.20 34.00
C LEU A 79 -25.17 -29.30 33.98
N LEU A 80 -24.59 -30.51 33.98
CA LEU A 80 -23.15 -30.70 33.86
C LEU A 80 -22.62 -30.08 32.56
N MET A 81 -23.30 -30.31 31.44
CA MET A 81 -22.96 -29.70 30.15
C MET A 81 -23.04 -28.16 30.20
N ARG A 82 -24.10 -27.62 30.82
CA ARG A 82 -24.35 -26.18 30.93
C ARG A 82 -23.34 -25.45 31.80
N PHE A 83 -22.90 -26.07 32.90
CA PHE A 83 -22.00 -25.46 33.88
C PHE A 83 -20.53 -25.77 33.63
N PHE A 84 -20.19 -26.91 33.01
CA PHE A 84 -18.80 -27.30 32.82
C PHE A 84 -18.35 -27.22 31.36
N LEU A 85 -19.06 -27.89 30.44
CA LEU A 85 -18.62 -27.99 29.04
C LEU A 85 -18.82 -26.68 28.28
N TYR A 86 -20.01 -26.09 28.36
CA TYR A 86 -20.36 -24.85 27.66
C TYR A 86 -19.42 -23.67 27.97
N PRO A 87 -19.13 -23.33 29.25
CA PRO A 87 -18.22 -22.22 29.53
C PRO A 87 -16.78 -22.49 29.09
N ARG A 88 -16.34 -23.76 29.03
CA ARG A 88 -14.99 -24.09 28.53
C ARG A 88 -14.91 -23.93 27.02
N LEU A 89 -15.94 -24.38 26.29
CA LEU A 89 -16.04 -24.18 24.85
C LEU A 89 -16.11 -22.68 24.51
N ARG A 90 -16.97 -21.93 25.19
CA ARG A 90 -17.12 -20.49 24.95
C ARG A 90 -15.81 -19.74 25.15
N ARG A 91 -15.10 -20.00 26.26
CA ARG A 91 -13.76 -19.42 26.50
C ARG A 91 -12.77 -19.70 25.38
N SER A 92 -12.75 -20.92 24.82
CA SER A 92 -11.84 -21.24 23.72
C SER A 92 -12.19 -20.50 22.42
N MET A 93 -13.48 -20.29 22.16
CA MET A 93 -13.93 -19.53 20.99
C MET A 93 -13.63 -18.04 21.19
N ASP A 94 -13.97 -17.48 22.34
CA ASP A 94 -13.67 -16.09 22.70
C ASP A 94 -12.17 -15.81 22.58
N ALA A 95 -11.31 -16.69 23.12
CA ALA A 95 -9.85 -16.55 23.01
C ALA A 95 -9.36 -16.56 21.55
N ARG A 96 -9.94 -17.39 20.68
CA ARG A 96 -9.61 -17.38 19.25
C ARG A 96 -10.06 -16.09 18.59
N TYR A 97 -11.29 -15.65 18.83
CA TYR A 97 -11.79 -14.38 18.29
C TYR A 97 -10.94 -13.20 18.74
N ASP A 98 -10.55 -13.15 20.01
CA ASP A 98 -9.70 -12.11 20.55
C ASP A 98 -8.30 -12.16 19.94
N SER A 99 -7.71 -13.34 19.77
CA SER A 99 -6.41 -13.47 19.10
C SER A 99 -6.45 -13.02 17.63
N ILE A 100 -7.52 -13.33 16.91
CA ILE A 100 -7.68 -12.94 15.50
C ILE A 100 -7.89 -11.43 15.40
N ARG A 101 -8.76 -10.86 16.23
CA ARG A 101 -8.97 -9.41 16.27
C ARG A 101 -7.70 -8.67 16.67
N GLY A 102 -6.96 -9.17 17.64
CA GLY A 102 -5.67 -8.63 18.05
C GLY A 102 -4.66 -8.67 16.91
N ALA A 103 -4.51 -9.82 16.24
CA ALA A 103 -3.60 -9.97 15.12
C ALA A 103 -3.97 -9.06 13.93
N HIS A 104 -5.26 -8.87 13.64
CA HIS A 104 -5.70 -7.91 12.62
C HIS A 104 -5.38 -6.47 13.02
N ALA A 105 -5.67 -6.08 14.27
CA ALA A 105 -5.37 -4.73 14.74
C ALA A 105 -3.87 -4.44 14.73
N GLU A 106 -3.03 -5.41 15.12
CA GLU A 106 -1.57 -5.31 15.05
C GLU A 106 -1.08 -5.20 13.60
N ALA A 107 -1.63 -6.01 12.70
CA ALA A 107 -1.28 -5.95 11.27
C ALA A 107 -1.69 -4.61 10.63
N ASP A 108 -2.88 -4.11 10.95
CA ASP A 108 -3.37 -2.82 10.47
C ASP A 108 -2.52 -1.66 11.03
N GLN A 109 -2.14 -1.74 12.30
CA GLN A 109 -1.25 -0.76 12.92
C GLN A 109 0.13 -0.78 12.27
N ALA A 110 0.76 -1.96 12.14
CA ALA A 110 2.07 -2.10 11.52
C ALA A 110 2.06 -1.62 10.05
N ARG A 111 0.96 -1.89 9.33
CA ARG A 111 0.78 -1.38 7.96
C ARG A 111 0.66 0.14 7.93
N SER A 112 -0.15 0.73 8.82
CA SER A 112 -0.29 2.18 8.92
C SER A 112 1.02 2.86 9.29
N GLU A 113 1.81 2.27 10.20
CA GLU A 113 3.12 2.77 10.59
C GLU A 113 4.11 2.69 9.41
N ALA A 114 4.15 1.57 8.68
CA ALA A 114 4.97 1.43 7.49
C ALA A 114 4.58 2.42 6.38
N GLU A 115 3.28 2.61 6.12
CA GLU A 115 2.80 3.61 5.16
C GLU A 115 3.18 5.03 5.57
N ALA A 116 3.14 5.35 6.87
CA ALA A 116 3.59 6.64 7.39
C ALA A 116 5.11 6.83 7.25
N GLU A 117 5.91 5.80 7.54
CA GLU A 117 7.37 5.84 7.36
C GLU A 117 7.77 6.02 5.89
N VAL A 118 7.09 5.33 4.97
CA VAL A 118 7.30 5.49 3.53
C VAL A 118 6.98 6.92 3.11
N ALA A 119 5.86 7.49 3.57
CA ALA A 119 5.50 8.87 3.24
C ALA A 119 6.55 9.88 3.74
N VAL A 120 7.09 9.68 4.96
CA VAL A 120 8.17 10.51 5.51
C VAL A 120 9.45 10.37 4.69
N TYR A 121 9.82 9.14 4.31
CA TYR A 121 11.00 8.88 3.50
C TYR A 121 10.89 9.48 2.08
N GLU A 122 9.73 9.36 1.44
CA GLU A 122 9.47 9.96 0.13
C GLU A 122 9.51 11.49 0.21
N ALA A 123 8.96 12.09 1.27
CA ALA A 123 9.05 13.52 1.51
C ALA A 123 10.51 13.97 1.67
N ALA A 124 11.30 13.27 2.49
CA ALA A 124 12.72 13.56 2.66
C ALA A 124 13.51 13.42 1.35
N LEU A 125 13.23 12.40 0.54
CA LEU A 125 13.84 12.25 -0.78
C LEU A 125 13.49 13.40 -1.73
N SER A 126 12.24 13.88 -1.69
CA SER A 126 11.81 15.01 -2.51
C SER A 126 12.52 16.31 -2.10
N GLU A 127 12.69 16.52 -0.80
CA GLU A 127 13.39 17.68 -0.24
C GLU A 127 14.87 17.66 -0.60
N VAL A 128 15.55 16.52 -0.43
CA VAL A 128 16.97 16.36 -0.81
C VAL A 128 17.17 16.59 -2.31
N LYS A 129 16.26 16.08 -3.16
CA LYS A 129 16.32 16.33 -4.60
C LYS A 129 16.15 17.81 -4.95
N ALA A 130 15.23 18.50 -4.28
CA ALA A 130 15.03 19.94 -4.46
C ALA A 130 16.24 20.75 -4.00
N GLU A 131 16.83 20.41 -2.84
CA GLU A 131 18.04 21.06 -2.34
C GLU A 131 19.24 20.81 -3.27
N ALA A 132 19.42 19.57 -3.73
CA ALA A 132 20.48 19.23 -4.68
C ALA A 132 20.35 20.00 -5.99
N ALA A 133 19.14 20.10 -6.55
CA ALA A 133 18.87 20.90 -7.74
C ALA A 133 19.21 22.38 -7.50
N SER A 134 18.74 22.95 -6.38
CA SER A 134 19.05 24.33 -5.99
C SER A 134 20.56 24.58 -5.83
N ARG A 135 21.30 23.64 -5.25
CA ARG A 135 22.76 23.73 -5.10
C ARG A 135 23.48 23.68 -6.45
N ILE A 136 23.02 22.81 -7.36
CA ILE A 136 23.57 22.71 -8.71
C ILE A 136 23.32 24.01 -9.49
N ASP A 137 22.12 24.57 -9.40
CA ASP A 137 21.77 25.81 -10.09
C ASP A 137 22.55 27.01 -9.52
N ALA A 138 22.70 27.09 -8.20
CA ALA A 138 23.56 28.09 -7.57
C ALA A 138 25.02 27.95 -8.01
N ALA A 139 25.56 26.73 -8.04
CA ALA A 139 26.93 26.49 -8.50
C ALA A 139 27.13 26.86 -9.97
N ARG A 140 26.16 26.56 -10.84
CA ARG A 140 26.17 26.97 -12.26
C ARG A 140 26.17 28.49 -12.41
N ALA A 141 25.33 29.19 -11.65
CA ALA A 141 25.28 30.64 -11.67
C ALA A 141 26.63 31.27 -11.25
N THR A 142 27.23 30.78 -10.16
CA THR A 142 28.56 31.23 -9.71
C THR A 142 29.63 30.95 -10.75
N LEU A 143 29.65 29.74 -11.34
CA LEU A 143 30.62 29.37 -12.38
C LEU A 143 30.50 30.26 -13.61
N GLU A 144 29.29 30.56 -14.07
CA GLU A 144 29.09 31.43 -15.23
C GLU A 144 29.52 32.87 -14.90
N GLN A 145 29.24 33.35 -13.69
CA GLN A 145 29.71 34.66 -13.23
C GLN A 145 31.24 34.73 -13.21
N GLU A 146 31.92 33.74 -12.61
CA GLU A 146 33.39 33.66 -12.58
C GLU A 146 33.98 33.56 -13.98
N ARG A 147 33.38 32.73 -14.85
CA ARG A 147 33.81 32.60 -16.25
C ARG A 147 33.69 33.93 -16.99
N SER A 148 32.57 34.63 -16.83
CA SER A 148 32.35 35.93 -17.48
C SER A 148 33.35 36.98 -16.99
N ALA A 149 33.67 36.99 -15.69
CA ALA A 149 34.65 37.88 -15.09
C ALA A 149 36.07 37.58 -15.60
N GLN A 150 36.47 36.30 -15.64
CA GLN A 150 37.77 35.89 -16.17
C GLN A 150 37.91 36.23 -17.65
N LEU A 151 36.86 36.05 -18.46
CA LEU A 151 36.87 36.43 -19.87
C LEU A 151 36.97 37.95 -20.05
N ALA A 152 36.24 38.73 -19.24
CA ALA A 152 36.34 40.18 -19.27
C ALA A 152 37.74 40.67 -18.89
N GLU A 153 38.34 40.10 -17.84
CA GLU A 153 39.70 40.41 -17.41
C GLU A 153 40.73 40.03 -18.48
N ALA A 154 40.62 38.82 -19.06
CA ALA A 154 41.51 38.38 -20.13
C ALA A 154 41.42 39.30 -21.35
N ASN A 155 40.21 39.71 -21.76
CA ASN A 155 40.01 40.65 -22.85
C ASN A 155 40.61 42.03 -22.55
N ALA A 156 40.43 42.54 -21.32
CA ALA A 156 41.02 43.81 -20.90
C ALA A 156 42.56 43.75 -20.93
N ARG A 157 43.16 42.65 -20.44
CA ARG A 157 44.61 42.42 -20.50
C ARG A 157 45.12 42.37 -21.94
N ILE A 158 44.42 41.66 -22.81
CA ILE A 158 44.78 41.57 -24.24
C ILE A 158 44.69 42.94 -24.91
N SER A 159 43.63 43.73 -24.62
CA SER A 159 43.48 45.09 -25.16
C SER A 159 44.64 45.98 -24.71
N SER A 160 44.94 46.00 -23.41
CA SER A 160 46.04 46.80 -22.87
C SER A 160 47.40 46.39 -23.45
N ALA A 161 47.66 45.09 -23.64
CA ALA A 161 48.88 44.60 -24.27
C ALA A 161 48.97 45.02 -25.75
N ARG A 162 47.84 45.03 -26.47
CA ARG A 162 47.79 45.53 -27.86
C ARG A 162 48.06 47.02 -27.94
N ASP A 163 47.49 47.81 -27.04
CA ASP A 163 47.71 49.27 -27.00
C ASP A 163 49.18 49.59 -26.68
N ALA A 164 49.78 48.86 -25.72
CA ALA A 164 51.19 48.97 -25.40
C ALA A 164 52.08 48.60 -26.60
N ALA A 165 51.81 47.46 -27.25
CA ALA A 165 52.55 47.03 -28.44
C ALA A 165 52.42 48.03 -29.61
N ALA A 166 51.24 48.64 -29.79
CA ALA A 166 51.04 49.68 -30.80
C ALA A 166 51.82 50.96 -30.50
N ALA A 167 51.88 51.37 -29.22
CA ALA A 167 52.69 52.50 -28.79
C ALA A 167 54.20 52.24 -28.94
N GLU A 168 54.67 51.05 -28.58
CA GLU A 168 56.05 50.61 -28.79
C GLU A 168 56.41 50.60 -30.28
N ALA A 169 55.53 50.07 -31.13
CA ALA A 169 55.72 50.09 -32.57
C ALA A 169 55.81 51.53 -33.10
N ALA A 170 54.91 52.43 -32.69
CA ALA A 170 54.94 53.83 -33.10
C ALA A 170 56.24 54.54 -32.68
N ALA A 171 56.70 54.31 -31.44
CA ALA A 171 57.96 54.85 -30.95
C ALA A 171 59.18 54.31 -31.72
N ALA A 172 59.20 53.00 -32.01
CA ALA A 172 60.25 52.38 -32.82
C ALA A 172 60.27 52.92 -34.26
N HIS A 173 59.09 53.12 -34.86
CA HIS A 173 58.96 53.74 -36.18
C HIS A 173 59.50 55.17 -36.20
N GLU A 174 59.21 55.97 -35.18
CA GLU A 174 59.72 57.35 -35.07
C GLU A 174 61.24 57.37 -34.86
N ALA A 175 61.78 56.48 -34.02
CA ALA A 175 63.22 56.34 -33.83
C ALA A 175 63.94 55.97 -35.14
N ILE A 176 63.43 54.96 -35.87
CA ILE A 176 63.97 54.56 -37.18
C ILE A 176 63.90 55.72 -38.18
N ARG A 177 62.82 56.51 -38.17
CA ARG A 177 62.68 57.69 -39.04
C ARG A 177 63.75 58.73 -38.72
N GLY A 178 64.03 58.98 -37.45
CA GLY A 178 65.11 59.86 -36.99
C GLY A 178 66.49 59.37 -37.40
N ASP A 179 66.78 58.07 -37.21
CA ASP A 179 68.05 57.45 -37.59
C ASP A 179 68.30 57.55 -39.09
N ILE A 180 67.29 57.20 -39.91
CA ILE A 180 67.35 57.34 -41.38
C ILE A 180 67.56 58.80 -41.79
N GLY A 181 66.86 59.75 -41.15
CA GLY A 181 67.04 61.18 -41.41
C GLY A 181 68.46 61.65 -41.15
N SER A 182 69.07 61.23 -40.02
CA SER A 182 70.46 61.57 -39.69
C SER A 182 71.47 60.96 -40.68
N ALA A 183 71.25 59.71 -41.08
CA ALA A 183 72.10 59.01 -42.03
C ALA A 183 72.01 59.64 -43.42
N ALA A 184 70.79 59.96 -43.88
CA ALA A 184 70.56 60.66 -45.13
C ALA A 184 71.17 62.06 -45.14
N ALA A 185 71.05 62.82 -44.06
CA ALA A 185 71.69 64.14 -43.92
C ALA A 185 73.22 64.05 -43.97
N THR A 186 73.81 63.04 -43.32
CA THR A 186 75.27 62.80 -43.35
C THR A 186 75.74 62.48 -44.77
N VAL A 187 75.04 61.61 -45.49
CA VAL A 187 75.36 61.27 -46.88
C VAL A 187 75.19 62.49 -47.79
N ALA A 188 74.08 63.21 -47.69
CA ALA A 188 73.80 64.40 -48.50
C ALA A 188 74.85 65.51 -48.27
N ALA A 189 75.21 65.79 -47.01
CA ALA A 189 76.23 66.77 -46.67
C ALA A 189 77.59 66.41 -47.30
N ARG A 190 77.99 65.13 -47.22
CA ARG A 190 79.22 64.64 -47.87
C ARG A 190 79.18 64.75 -49.38
N THR A 191 78.06 64.41 -50.02
CA THR A 191 77.92 64.54 -51.48
C THR A 191 78.00 65.99 -51.93
N VAL A 192 77.37 66.92 -51.21
CA VAL A 192 77.41 68.36 -51.53
C VAL A 192 78.81 68.94 -51.32
N GLU A 193 79.50 68.54 -50.25
CA GLU A 193 80.89 68.93 -49.99
C GLU A 193 81.81 68.47 -51.14
N LEU A 194 81.68 67.22 -51.59
CA LEU A 194 82.43 66.69 -52.73
C LEU A 194 82.12 67.41 -54.05
N ALA A 195 80.85 67.79 -54.28
CA ALA A 195 80.44 68.43 -55.52
C ALA A 195 80.81 69.92 -55.62
N THR A 196 80.80 70.64 -54.49
CA THR A 196 81.00 72.10 -54.45
C THR A 196 82.36 72.52 -53.91
N GLY A 197 83.11 71.60 -53.27
CA GLY A 197 84.39 71.87 -52.61
C GLY A 197 84.27 72.72 -51.33
N ARG A 198 83.06 72.93 -50.81
CA ARG A 198 82.78 73.69 -49.58
C ARG A 198 81.83 72.94 -48.68
N ALA A 199 82.03 73.05 -47.37
CA ALA A 199 81.14 72.44 -46.39
C ALA A 199 79.76 73.12 -46.43
N PRO A 200 78.66 72.36 -46.60
CA PRO A 200 77.30 72.91 -46.57
C PRO A 200 76.87 73.24 -45.14
N ASP A 201 75.91 74.16 -44.99
CA ASP A 201 75.28 74.46 -43.70
C ASP A 201 74.47 73.27 -43.20
N ALA A 202 74.77 72.80 -41.98
CA ALA A 202 74.17 71.60 -41.42
C ALA A 202 72.65 71.77 -41.17
N GLY A 203 72.21 72.96 -40.75
CA GLY A 203 70.79 73.24 -40.52
C GLY A 203 69.97 73.20 -41.81
N ALA A 204 70.52 73.76 -42.90
CA ALA A 204 69.88 73.75 -44.21
C ALA A 204 69.76 72.33 -44.80
N VAL A 205 70.80 71.49 -44.65
CA VAL A 205 70.76 70.08 -45.13
C VAL A 205 69.73 69.27 -44.35
N SER A 206 69.71 69.37 -43.02
CA SER A 206 68.73 68.67 -42.18
C SER A 206 67.29 69.10 -42.53
N ALA A 207 67.04 70.40 -42.68
CA ALA A 207 65.72 70.90 -43.06
C ALA A 207 65.26 70.42 -44.46
N ALA A 208 66.18 70.35 -45.43
CA ALA A 208 65.87 69.86 -46.78
C ALA A 208 65.57 68.34 -46.81
N VAL A 209 66.31 67.55 -46.03
CA VAL A 209 66.07 66.11 -45.89
C VAL A 209 64.74 65.86 -45.19
N GLU A 210 64.44 66.57 -44.11
CA GLU A 210 63.18 66.44 -43.37
C GLU A 210 61.97 66.87 -44.23
N GLY A 211 62.11 67.95 -45.00
CA GLY A 211 61.12 68.37 -46.00
C GLY A 211 60.87 67.30 -47.07
N SER A 212 61.93 66.63 -47.53
CA SER A 212 61.83 65.54 -48.52
C SER A 212 61.19 64.28 -47.93
N MET A 213 61.53 63.91 -46.69
CA MET A 213 60.95 62.77 -45.99
C MET A 213 59.48 62.97 -45.64
N THR A 214 59.07 64.21 -45.34
CA THR A 214 57.67 64.55 -45.08
C THR A 214 56.85 64.51 -46.37
N SER A 215 57.38 65.08 -47.46
CA SER A 215 56.74 65.08 -48.78
C SER A 215 56.60 63.67 -49.38
N GLY A 216 57.58 62.80 -49.12
CA GLY A 216 57.56 61.39 -49.55
C GLY A 216 56.59 60.52 -48.76
N ALA A 217 56.26 60.88 -47.51
CA ALA A 217 55.32 60.14 -46.67
C ALA A 217 53.84 60.40 -47.03
N THR A 218 53.54 61.49 -47.74
CA THR A 218 52.18 61.89 -48.17
C THR A 218 51.77 61.37 -49.55
N ARG A 219 52.64 60.64 -50.26
CA ARG A 219 52.39 60.08 -51.59
C ARG A 219 52.29 58.56 -51.52
#